data_AF-A0ABC8KD56-F1
#
_entry.id   AF-A0ABC8KD56-F1
#
_cell.length_a   1.000
_cell.length_b   1.000
_cell.length_c   1.000
_cell.angle_alpha   90.00
_cell.angle_beta   90.00
_cell.angle_gamma   90.00
#
_symmetry.space_group_name_H-M   'P 1'
#
loop_
_entity.id
_entity.type
_entity.pdbx_description
1 polymer ?
#
loop_
_entity_poly.entity_id
_entity_poly.type
_entity_poly.pdbx_seq_one_letter_code
_entity_poly.pdbx_strand_id
1 'polypeptide(L)'
;MLPDIELYHWRKGSQWFEVNREIAIYIISDSKYYSLFKKYCRPACYPDEHYIPTLLNMFHGSVNANRSVTWVDWSVGGPHPATYGADNITEGFLQSIRQTETDCLYNEEPTSLCFLFARKFAPSALAPLMNLSSTVMGF
;
A
#
# COMPACT_ATOMS: atom_id res chain seq x y z
N MET A 1 -1.79 -34.88 -3.06
CA MET A 1 -2.67 -33.73 -2.70
C MET A 1 -2.20 -32.56 -3.56
N LEU A 2 -3.11 -31.90 -4.28
CA LEU A 2 -2.79 -30.69 -5.06
C LEU A 2 -2.69 -29.48 -4.12
N PRO A 3 -1.93 -28.43 -4.48
CA PRO A 3 -1.86 -27.23 -3.65
C PRO A 3 -3.20 -26.48 -3.65
N ASP A 4 -3.61 -25.98 -2.48
CA ASP A 4 -4.79 -25.11 -2.36
C ASP A 4 -4.59 -23.73 -3.02
N ILE A 5 -3.33 -23.32 -3.21
CA ILE A 5 -2.94 -22.06 -3.86
C ILE A 5 -1.94 -22.39 -4.96
N GLU A 6 -2.36 -22.17 -6.20
CA GLU A 6 -1.52 -22.31 -7.39
C GLU A 6 -0.64 -21.08 -7.62
N LEU A 7 0.44 -21.24 -8.38
CA LEU A 7 1.42 -20.18 -8.59
C LEU A 7 0.81 -18.92 -9.24
N TYR A 8 -0.17 -19.07 -10.14
CA TYR A 8 -0.82 -17.92 -10.78
C TYR A 8 -1.74 -17.14 -9.83
N HIS A 9 -2.21 -17.77 -8.76
CA HIS A 9 -2.96 -17.11 -7.69
C HIS A 9 -2.07 -16.25 -6.80
N TRP A 10 -0.81 -16.65 -6.65
CA TRP A 10 0.12 -16.03 -5.70
C TRP A 10 0.37 -14.55 -6.02
N ARG A 11 0.19 -13.70 -5.02
CA ARG A 11 0.48 -12.27 -5.13
C ARG A 11 1.32 -11.79 -3.96
N LYS A 12 2.08 -10.73 -4.22
CA LYS A 12 2.72 -9.90 -3.23
C LYS A 12 2.16 -8.49 -3.36
N GLY A 13 1.91 -7.82 -2.24
CA GLY A 13 1.38 -6.47 -2.21
C GLY A 13 1.87 -5.67 -1.01
N SER A 14 1.29 -4.48 -0.85
CA SER A 14 1.56 -3.59 0.28
C SER A 14 0.89 -4.10 1.56
N GLN A 15 1.57 -3.96 2.70
CA GLN A 15 0.95 -4.11 4.04
C GLN A 15 -0.01 -2.96 4.37
N TRP A 16 0.11 -1.85 3.65
CA TRP A 16 -0.72 -0.65 3.81
C TRP A 16 -1.77 -0.66 2.70
N PHE A 17 -3.02 -0.83 3.10
CA PHE A 17 -4.14 -0.93 2.20
C PHE A 17 -5.41 -0.41 2.86
N GLU A 18 -6.38 -0.11 2.03
CA GLU A 18 -7.74 0.25 2.37
C GLU A 18 -8.70 -0.78 1.77
N VAL A 19 -9.77 -1.09 2.48
CA VAL A 19 -10.79 -2.03 2.01
C VAL A 19 -12.16 -1.50 2.38
N ASN A 20 -13.13 -1.77 1.51
CA ASN A 20 -14.53 -1.56 1.87
C ASN A 20 -14.97 -2.59 2.93
N ARG A 21 -16.13 -2.33 3.54
CA ARG A 21 -16.66 -3.15 4.64
C ARG A 21 -16.91 -4.61 4.23
N GLU A 22 -17.40 -4.83 3.02
CA GLU A 22 -17.73 -6.17 2.52
C GLU A 22 -16.48 -7.04 2.41
N ILE A 23 -15.43 -6.51 1.78
CA ILE A 23 -14.13 -7.18 1.66
C ILE A 23 -13.47 -7.37 3.03
N ALA A 24 -13.60 -6.40 3.94
CA ALA A 24 -13.09 -6.55 5.30
C ALA A 24 -13.74 -7.73 6.04
N ILE A 25 -15.07 -7.88 5.93
CA ILE A 25 -15.80 -9.02 6.52
C ILE A 25 -15.32 -10.34 5.91
N TYR A 26 -15.12 -10.38 4.60
CA TYR A 26 -14.59 -11.56 3.92
C TYR A 26 -13.22 -11.97 4.47
N ILE A 27 -12.27 -11.02 4.56
CA ILE A 27 -10.91 -11.27 5.07
C ILE A 27 -10.93 -11.82 6.49
N ILE A 28 -11.72 -11.24 7.41
CA ILE A 28 -11.77 -11.68 8.81
C ILE A 28 -12.51 -13.01 9.00
N SER A 29 -13.38 -13.38 8.05
CA SER A 29 -14.12 -14.64 8.07
C SER A 29 -13.33 -15.82 7.52
N ASP A 30 -12.26 -15.58 6.74
CA ASP A 30 -11.43 -16.65 6.20
C ASP A 30 -10.61 -17.33 7.31
N SER A 31 -10.83 -18.63 7.43
CA SER A 31 -10.05 -19.51 8.31
C SER A 31 -9.18 -20.49 7.52
N LYS A 32 -9.51 -20.77 6.26
CA LYS A 32 -8.83 -21.78 5.45
C LYS A 32 -7.47 -21.25 5.00
N TYR A 33 -7.46 -20.15 4.23
CA TYR A 33 -6.22 -19.64 3.65
C TYR A 33 -5.34 -18.99 4.72
N TYR A 34 -5.93 -18.29 5.70
CA TYR A 34 -5.21 -17.82 6.88
C TYR A 34 -4.43 -18.95 7.57
N SER A 35 -5.05 -20.13 7.76
CA SER A 35 -4.38 -21.29 8.37
C SER A 35 -3.24 -21.85 7.50
N LEU A 36 -3.40 -21.84 6.18
CA LEU A 36 -2.34 -22.24 5.24
C LEU A 36 -1.14 -21.30 5.33
N PHE A 37 -1.37 -19.98 5.29
CA PHE A 37 -0.31 -18.98 5.44
C PHE A 37 0.37 -19.11 6.80
N LYS A 38 -0.39 -19.23 7.89
CA LYS A 38 0.15 -19.44 9.24
C LYS A 38 1.04 -20.69 9.33
N LYS A 39 0.70 -21.76 8.62
CA LYS A 39 1.44 -23.03 8.65
C LYS A 39 2.69 -22.99 7.76
N TYR A 40 2.53 -22.53 6.52
CA TYR A 40 3.50 -22.73 5.44
C TYR A 40 4.25 -21.47 4.99
N CYS A 41 3.75 -20.26 5.24
CA CYS A 41 4.48 -19.03 4.94
C CYS A 41 5.59 -18.83 5.98
N ARG A 42 6.79 -19.31 5.64
CA ARG A 42 8.02 -19.18 6.41
C ARG A 42 8.99 -18.27 5.65
N PRO A 43 9.89 -17.54 6.33
CA PRO A 43 10.88 -16.69 5.66
C PRO A 43 11.57 -17.42 4.50
N ALA A 44 11.68 -16.81 3.31
CA ALA A 44 11.43 -15.40 2.98
C ALA A 44 9.98 -15.06 2.54
N CYS A 45 8.95 -15.74 3.06
CA CYS A 45 7.54 -15.37 2.91
C CYS A 45 7.06 -14.49 4.08
N TYR A 46 6.34 -13.41 3.76
CA TYR A 46 5.77 -12.44 4.72
C TYR A 46 4.23 -12.45 4.64
N PRO A 47 3.51 -13.04 5.60
CA PRO A 47 2.06 -13.23 5.48
C PRO A 47 1.28 -11.93 5.29
N ASP A 48 1.70 -10.85 5.94
CA ASP A 48 1.14 -9.51 5.82
C ASP A 48 1.33 -8.87 4.43
N GLU A 49 2.32 -9.32 3.65
CA GLU A 49 2.53 -8.89 2.26
C GLU A 49 1.93 -9.85 1.22
N HIS A 50 1.51 -11.05 1.61
CA HIS A 50 1.10 -12.11 0.67
C HIS A 50 -0.31 -12.66 0.88
N TYR A 51 -0.78 -12.79 2.12
CA TYR A 51 -2.06 -13.44 2.44
C TYR A 51 -3.23 -12.70 1.79
N ILE A 52 -3.44 -11.44 2.16
CA ILE A 52 -4.56 -10.64 1.66
C ILE A 52 -4.49 -10.44 0.14
N PRO A 53 -3.33 -10.06 -0.46
CA PRO A 53 -3.23 -9.94 -1.92
C PRO A 53 -3.54 -11.23 -2.67
N THR A 54 -3.11 -12.39 -2.14
CA THR A 54 -3.39 -13.69 -2.76
C THR A 54 -4.87 -14.04 -2.62
N LEU A 55 -5.45 -13.87 -1.43
CA LEU A 55 -6.86 -14.13 -1.17
C LEU A 55 -7.77 -13.28 -2.08
N LEU A 56 -7.47 -11.98 -2.20
CA LEU A 56 -8.25 -11.10 -3.08
C LEU A 56 -8.05 -11.43 -4.56
N ASN A 57 -6.84 -11.77 -5.00
CA ASN A 57 -6.62 -12.17 -6.39
C ASN A 57 -7.38 -13.46 -6.77
N MET A 58 -7.59 -14.38 -5.81
CA MET A 58 -8.37 -15.60 -6.04
C MET A 58 -9.88 -15.36 -6.09
N PHE A 59 -10.42 -14.47 -5.25
CA PHE A 59 -11.87 -14.41 -5.02
C PHE A 59 -12.52 -13.05 -5.34
N HIS A 60 -11.74 -11.97 -5.35
CA HIS A 60 -12.23 -10.59 -5.45
C HIS A 60 -11.35 -9.72 -6.36
N GLY A 61 -10.71 -10.31 -7.37
CA GLY A 61 -9.75 -9.62 -8.24
C GLY A 61 -10.36 -8.48 -9.05
N SER A 62 -11.65 -8.58 -9.40
CA SER A 62 -12.37 -7.57 -10.19
C SER A 62 -12.60 -6.25 -9.44
N VAL A 63 -12.62 -6.27 -8.11
CA VAL A 63 -12.82 -5.08 -7.26
C VAL A 63 -11.52 -4.58 -6.63
N ASN A 64 -10.38 -5.14 -7.03
CA ASN A 64 -9.06 -4.72 -6.56
C ASN A 64 -8.50 -3.64 -7.49
N ALA A 65 -8.15 -2.49 -6.92
CA ALA A 65 -7.56 -1.38 -7.67
C ALA A 65 -6.11 -1.64 -8.13
N ASN A 66 -5.48 -2.74 -7.69
CA ASN A 66 -4.06 -3.05 -7.91
C ASN A 66 -3.10 -1.94 -7.46
N ARG A 67 -3.55 -1.11 -6.50
CA ARG A 67 -2.79 -0.02 -5.86
C ARG A 67 -3.28 0.17 -4.43
N SER A 68 -2.54 0.96 -3.66
CA SER A 68 -2.99 1.49 -2.36
C SER A 68 -3.00 3.02 -2.41
N VAL A 69 -3.73 3.66 -1.49
CA VAL A 69 -3.65 5.12 -1.30
C VAL A 69 -2.39 5.59 -0.56
N THR A 70 -1.42 4.72 -0.30
CA THR A 70 -0.17 5.09 0.38
C THR A 70 0.98 5.22 -0.62
N TRP A 71 1.54 6.42 -0.77
CA TRP A 71 2.72 6.67 -1.56
C TRP A 71 3.97 6.13 -0.86
N VAL A 72 4.84 5.47 -1.62
CA VAL A 72 6.08 4.87 -1.15
C VAL A 72 7.15 5.00 -2.23
N ASP A 73 8.34 5.48 -1.87
CA ASP A 73 9.49 5.49 -2.77
C ASP A 73 10.35 4.23 -2.61
N TRP A 74 10.38 3.42 -3.66
CA TRP A 74 11.21 2.21 -3.76
C TRP A 74 12.46 2.41 -4.64
N SER A 75 12.74 3.63 -5.12
CA SER A 75 13.85 3.94 -6.03
C SER A 75 15.23 3.56 -5.48
N VAL A 76 15.38 3.59 -4.15
CA VAL A 76 16.63 3.21 -3.43
C VAL A 76 16.91 1.70 -3.53
N GLY A 77 15.90 0.88 -3.82
CA GLY A 77 16.02 -0.58 -3.85
C GLY A 77 16.18 -1.22 -2.46
N GLY A 78 16.30 -2.55 -2.44
CA GLY A 78 16.42 -3.32 -1.19
C GLY A 78 15.07 -3.68 -0.54
N PRO A 79 15.08 -4.15 0.71
CA PRO A 79 13.89 -4.68 1.39
C PRO A 79 12.99 -3.60 2.01
N HIS A 80 13.44 -2.33 2.03
CA HIS A 80 12.74 -1.22 2.66
C HIS A 80 12.71 0.00 1.75
N PRO A 81 11.63 0.78 1.77
CA PRO A 81 11.54 1.99 0.98
C PRO A 81 12.40 3.12 1.56
N ALA A 82 12.61 4.17 0.75
CA ALA A 82 13.33 5.37 1.15
C ALA A 82 12.74 5.99 2.42
N THR A 83 13.61 6.54 3.27
CA THR A 83 13.23 7.27 4.47
C THR A 83 13.67 8.72 4.34
N TYR A 84 12.72 9.64 4.43
CA TYR A 84 12.95 11.08 4.30
C TYR A 84 13.06 11.76 5.67
N GLY A 85 14.16 12.49 5.87
CA GLY A 85 14.42 13.30 7.06
C GLY A 85 14.11 14.77 6.84
N ALA A 86 14.46 15.61 7.82
CA ALA A 86 14.21 17.06 7.79
C ALA A 86 14.65 17.73 6.47
N ASP A 87 15.87 17.44 6.01
CA ASP A 87 16.46 18.07 4.82
C ASP A 87 15.74 17.71 3.51
N ASN A 88 14.93 16.65 3.52
CA ASN A 88 14.15 16.24 2.36
C ASN A 88 12.79 16.96 2.28
N ILE A 89 12.32 17.52 3.39
CA ILE A 89 10.98 18.11 3.47
C ILE A 89 11.01 19.53 2.93
N THR A 90 10.63 19.66 1.66
CA THR A 90 10.49 20.93 0.95
C THR A 90 9.10 21.03 0.33
N GLU A 91 8.65 22.24 -0.02
CA GLU A 91 7.39 22.42 -0.74
C GLU A 91 7.37 21.65 -2.07
N GLY A 92 8.48 21.68 -2.81
CA GLY A 92 8.63 20.94 -4.07
C GLY A 92 8.52 19.43 -3.88
N PHE A 93 9.10 18.89 -2.80
CA PHE A 93 8.93 17.48 -2.45
C PHE A 93 7.48 17.14 -2.10
N LEU A 94 6.79 17.98 -1.32
CA LEU A 94 5.38 17.74 -1.00
C LEU A 94 4.44 17.90 -2.20
N GLN A 95 4.77 18.78 -3.14
CA GLN A 95 4.05 18.92 -4.40
C GLN A 95 4.27 17.69 -5.29
N SER A 96 5.49 17.16 -5.38
CA SER A 96 5.79 16.00 -6.23
C SER A 96 5.09 14.71 -5.76
N ILE A 97 4.92 14.50 -4.44
CA ILE A 97 4.15 13.35 -3.94
C ILE A 97 2.64 13.50 -4.19
N ARG A 98 2.13 14.73 -4.35
CA ARG A 98 0.70 15.03 -4.57
C ARG A 98 0.32 15.06 -6.04
N GLN A 99 1.26 15.47 -6.90
CA GLN A 99 1.08 15.55 -8.35
C GLN A 99 1.72 14.30 -8.97
N THR A 100 0.93 13.24 -9.12
CA THR A 100 1.40 12.07 -9.88
C THR A 100 1.45 12.40 -11.37
N GLU A 101 2.47 11.90 -12.06
CA GLU A 101 2.60 12.08 -13.52
C GLU A 101 1.47 11.40 -14.31
N THR A 102 0.77 10.45 -13.69
CA THR A 102 -0.34 9.70 -14.28
C THR A 102 -1.57 9.77 -13.38
N ASP A 103 -2.72 9.95 -14.00
CA ASP A 103 -4.01 9.80 -13.34
C ASP A 103 -4.21 8.34 -12.91
N CYS A 104 -4.91 8.14 -11.81
CA CYS A 104 -5.38 6.85 -11.35
C CYS A 104 -6.89 6.82 -11.34
N LEU A 105 -7.46 5.62 -11.22
CA LEU A 105 -8.90 5.45 -11.08
C LEU A 105 -9.27 5.43 -9.60
N TYR A 106 -10.29 6.22 -9.26
CA TYR A 106 -10.97 6.17 -7.97
C TYR A 106 -12.47 6.01 -8.25
N ASN A 107 -13.04 4.88 -7.82
CA ASN A 107 -14.41 4.49 -8.18
C ASN A 107 -14.68 4.57 -9.69
N GLU A 108 -13.77 4.02 -10.49
CA GLU A 108 -13.82 3.99 -11.97
C GLU A 108 -13.68 5.37 -12.66
N GLU A 109 -13.54 6.45 -11.88
CA GLU A 109 -13.33 7.79 -12.41
C GLU A 109 -11.85 8.21 -12.34
N PRO A 110 -11.29 8.83 -13.40
CA PRO A 110 -9.94 9.38 -13.37
C PRO A 110 -9.77 10.47 -12.32
N THR A 111 -8.66 10.42 -11.59
CA THR A 111 -8.27 11.45 -10.63
C THR A 111 -6.75 11.59 -10.57
N SER A 112 -6.28 12.82 -10.30
CA SER A 112 -4.87 13.11 -10.00
C SER A 112 -4.55 12.90 -8.51
N LEU A 113 -5.54 12.70 -7.65
CA LEU A 113 -5.36 12.46 -6.22
C LEU A 113 -5.19 10.96 -5.92
N CYS A 114 -4.04 10.42 -6.28
CA CYS A 114 -3.81 8.98 -6.17
C CYS A 114 -3.44 8.51 -4.77
N PHE A 115 -2.86 9.38 -3.95
CA PHE A 115 -2.34 9.04 -2.63
C PHE A 115 -2.95 9.95 -1.56
N LEU A 116 -3.40 9.33 -0.48
CA LEU A 116 -3.90 10.00 0.72
C LEU A 116 -2.87 9.98 1.86
N PHE A 117 -1.97 9.00 1.83
CA PHE A 117 -0.91 8.81 2.81
C PHE A 117 0.44 8.70 2.11
N ALA A 118 1.53 8.91 2.85
CA ALA A 118 2.89 8.72 2.35
C ALA A 118 3.80 8.14 3.43
N ARG A 119 4.79 7.35 3.03
CA ARG A 119 5.86 6.82 3.89
C ARG A 119 7.16 6.63 3.09
N LYS A 120 8.34 6.62 3.71
CA LYS A 120 8.62 6.68 5.15
C LYS A 120 9.26 8.01 5.54
N PHE A 121 8.83 8.54 6.68
CA PHE A 121 9.37 9.77 7.26
C PHE A 121 10.11 9.44 8.55
N ALA A 122 11.30 10.00 8.72
CA ALA A 122 12.03 9.94 9.99
C ALA A 122 11.41 10.91 11.01
N PRO A 123 11.63 10.73 12.32
CA PRO A 123 11.13 11.68 13.33
C PRO A 123 11.55 13.14 13.08
N SER A 124 12.74 13.35 12.49
CA SER A 124 13.23 14.69 12.13
C SER A 124 12.38 15.41 11.08
N ALA A 125 11.59 14.70 10.28
CA ALA A 125 10.69 15.28 9.29
C ALA A 125 9.45 15.96 9.90
N LEU A 126 9.10 15.67 11.16
CA LEU A 126 7.86 16.13 11.78
C LEU A 126 7.73 17.65 11.80
N ALA A 127 8.73 18.36 12.33
CA ALA A 127 8.66 19.82 12.45
C ALA A 127 8.57 20.52 11.06
N PRO A 128 9.40 20.17 10.06
CA PRO A 128 9.23 20.67 8.70
C PRO A 128 7.86 20.37 8.07
N LEU A 129 7.33 19.16 8.24
CA LEU A 129 6.00 18.79 7.72
C LEU A 129 4.89 19.64 8.32
N MET A 130 4.95 19.89 9.64
CA MET A 130 3.99 20.75 10.32
C MET A 130 4.08 22.20 9.84
N ASN A 131 5.30 22.72 9.65
CA ASN A 131 5.53 24.09 9.19
C ASN A 131 5.06 24.34 7.75
N LEU A 132 5.10 23.33 6.88
CA LEU A 132 4.63 23.43 5.50
C LEU A 132 3.13 23.16 5.33
N SER A 133 2.44 22.71 6.40
CA SER A 133 1.05 22.29 6.30
C SER A 133 0.13 23.40 5.79
N SER A 134 0.23 24.63 6.32
CA SER A 134 -0.57 25.78 5.85
C SER A 134 -0.23 26.19 4.42
N THR A 135 1.06 26.17 4.06
CA THR A 135 1.52 26.61 2.73
C THR A 135 1.08 25.64 1.62
N VAL A 136 1.13 24.34 1.89
CA VAL A 136 0.85 23.31 0.88
C VAL A 136 -0.61 22.89 0.86
N MET A 137 -1.31 22.93 2.00
CA MET A 137 -2.71 22.48 2.07
C MET A 137 -3.74 23.60 1.83
N GLY A 138 -3.32 24.87 1.80
CA GLY A 138 -4.15 25.98 1.33
C GLY A 138 -5.34 26.31 2.24
N PHE A 139 -5.23 26.03 3.54
CA PHE A 139 -6.17 26.45 4.57
C PHE A 139 -5.53 27.41 5.57
#